data_AF-A0A523JHC7-F1
#
_entry.id   AF-A0A523JHC7-F1
#
_cell.length_a   1.000
_cell.length_b   1.000
_cell.length_c   1.000
_cell.angle_alpha   90.00
_cell.angle_beta   90.00
_cell.angle_gamma   90.00
#
_symmetry.space_group_name_H-M   'P 1'
#
loop_
_entity.id
_entity.type
_entity.pdbx_description
1 polymer ?
#
loop_
_entity_poly.entity_id
_entity_poly.type
_entity_poly.pdbx_seq_one_letter_code
_entity_poly.pdbx_strand_id
1 'polypeptide(L)' 'MCEKILVIIPAFNEEDSIGKVLRDIPKDLISEVVVVNNNSTDETEKIATDLGATVLREEKKGYG' A
#
# COMPACT_ATOMS: atom_id res chain seq x y z
N MET A 1 -0.16 -26.82 -5.43
CA MET A 1 0.43 -25.72 -4.63
C MET A 1 -0.61 -24.61 -4.58
N CYS A 2 -0.82 -23.97 -3.44
CA CYS A 2 -1.63 -22.75 -3.40
C CYS A 2 -0.77 -21.62 -3.99
N GLU A 3 -1.26 -20.90 -5.00
CA GLU A 3 -0.53 -19.76 -5.56
C GLU A 3 -0.56 -18.60 -4.57
N LYS A 4 0.60 -17.99 -4.32
CA LYS A 4 0.71 -16.81 -3.47
C LYS A 4 0.67 -15.57 -4.33
N ILE A 5 -0.37 -14.76 -4.17
CA ILE A 5 -0.51 -13.48 -4.86
C ILE A 5 -0.11 -12.37 -3.89
N LEU A 6 0.86 -11.56 -4.30
CA LEU A 6 1.26 -10.33 -3.61
C LEU A 6 0.80 -9.12 -4.41
N VAL A 7 0.31 -8.10 -3.72
CA VAL A 7 -0.09 -6.82 -4.32
C VAL A 7 0.89 -5.75 -3.88
N ILE A 8 1.47 -5.02 -4.83
CA ILE A 8 2.38 -3.90 -4.58
C ILE A 8 1.70 -2.62 -5.06
N ILE A 9 1.61 -1.63 -4.18
CA ILE A 9 0.94 -0.35 -4.43
C ILE A 9 1.94 0.78 -4.21
N PRO A 10 2.48 1.43 -5.27
CA PRO A 10 3.18 2.69 -5.10
C PRO A 10 2.17 3.78 -4.68
N ALA A 11 2.54 4.62 -3.72
CA ALA A 11 1.68 5.69 -3.23
C ALA A 11 2.48 6.96 -2.96
N PHE A 12 1.99 8.10 -3.45
CA PHE A 12 2.52 9.43 -3.17
C PHE A 12 1.37 10.41 -2.92
N ASN A 13 1.18 10.82 -1.67
CA ASN A 13 0.12 11.73 -1.25
C ASN A 13 -1.30 11.24 -1.63
N GLU A 14 -1.64 10.03 -1.22
CA GLU A 14 -2.86 9.29 -1.53
C GLU A 14 -3.77 9.05 -0.31
N GLU A 15 -3.72 9.92 0.72
CA GLU A 15 -4.48 9.73 1.97
C GLU A 15 -6.00 9.51 1.76
N ASP A 16 -6.58 10.14 0.74
CA ASP A 16 -8.00 10.04 0.40
C ASP A 16 -8.39 8.73 -0.33
N SER A 17 -7.41 8.03 -0.91
CA SER A 17 -7.63 6.91 -1.84
C SER A 17 -7.07 5.60 -1.32
N ILE A 18 -5.89 5.61 -0.67
CA ILE A 18 -5.17 4.39 -0.27
C ILE A 18 -6.03 3.51 0.64
N GLY A 19 -6.77 4.12 1.57
CA GLY A 19 -7.65 3.39 2.47
C GLY A 19 -8.86 2.76 1.78
N LYS A 20 -9.30 3.29 0.63
CA LYS A 20 -10.37 2.68 -0.18
C LYS A 20 -9.82 1.47 -0.93
N VAL A 21 -8.68 1.64 -1.60
CA VAL A 21 -7.99 0.58 -2.33
C VAL A 21 -7.70 -0.62 -1.44
N LEU A 22 -7.12 -0.39 -0.25
CA LEU A 22 -6.79 -1.48 0.68
C LEU A 22 -8.01 -2.25 1.19
N ARG A 23 -9.19 -1.61 1.29
CA ARG A 23 -10.42 -2.27 1.71
C ARG A 23 -11.09 -3.09 0.60
N ASP A 24 -10.88 -2.70 -0.66
CA ASP A 24 -11.46 -3.37 -1.82
C ASP A 24 -10.67 -4.62 -2.25
N ILE A 25 -9.46 -4.82 -1.70
CA ILE A 25 -8.63 -6.00 -2.00
C ILE A 25 -9.22 -7.27 -1.36
N PRO A 26 -9.50 -8.34 -2.13
CA PRO A 26 -10.02 -9.60 -1.61
C PRO A 26 -8.98 -10.34 -0.76
N LYS A 27 -9.17 -10.33 0.56
CA LYS A 27 -8.25 -10.92 1.55
C LYS A 27 -8.13 -12.44 1.48
N ASP A 28 -9.11 -13.10 0.89
CA ASP A 28 -9.14 -14.56 0.67
C ASP A 28 -8.24 -14.99 -0.51
N LEU A 29 -7.95 -14.06 -1.43
CA LEU A 29 -7.11 -14.30 -2.60
C LEU A 29 -5.66 -13.83 -2.41
N ILE A 30 -5.48 -12.74 -1.66
CA ILE A 30 -4.18 -12.07 -1.54
C ILE A 30 -3.44 -12.53 -0.28
N SER A 31 -2.15 -12.86 -0.45
CA SER A 31 -1.28 -13.28 0.64
C SER A 31 -0.71 -12.09 1.42
N GLU A 32 -0.39 -10.99 0.72
CA GLU A 32 0.21 -9.80 1.31
C GLU A 32 -0.03 -8.58 0.42
N VAL A 33 -0.21 -7.42 1.06
CA VAL A 33 -0.24 -6.11 0.38
C VAL A 33 0.94 -5.29 0.88
N VAL A 34 1.78 -4.84 -0.05
CA VAL A 34 2.93 -3.98 0.22
C VAL A 34 2.65 -2.59 -0.36
N VAL A 35 2.60 -1.58 0.48
CA VAL A 35 2.49 -0.18 0.06
C VAL A 35 3.89 0.43 0.03
N VAL A 36 4.31 0.93 -1.12
CA VAL A 36 5.58 1.64 -1.29
C VAL A 36 5.31 3.13 -1.19
N ASN A 37 5.54 3.70 0.00
CA ASN A 37 5.40 5.14 0.25
C ASN A 37 6.54 5.90 -0.44
N ASN A 38 6.23 6.60 -1.53
CA ASN A 38 7.16 7.36 -2.35
C ASN A 38 7.38 8.78 -1.81
N ASN A 39 7.83 8.87 -0.56
CA ASN A 39 8.08 10.12 0.16
C ASN A 39 6.84 11.04 0.24
N SER A 40 5.70 10.46 0.63
CA SER A 40 4.48 11.22 0.93
C SER A 40 4.69 12.15 2.13
N THR A 41 3.98 13.28 2.11
CA THR A 41 3.98 14.30 3.16
C THR A 41 2.64 14.39 3.90
N ASP A 42 1.71 13.49 3.58
CA ASP A 42 0.35 13.41 4.09
C ASP A 42 0.16 12.12 4.94
N GLU A 43 -1.08 11.75 5.26
CA GLU A 43 -1.37 10.60 6.10
C GLU A 43 -1.31 9.23 5.38
N THR A 44 -0.82 9.16 4.13
CA THR A 44 -0.77 7.92 3.32
C THR A 44 -0.12 6.75 4.06
N GLU A 45 1.08 6.96 4.61
CA GLU A 45 1.84 5.92 5.33
C GLU A 45 1.08 5.43 6.57
N LYS A 46 0.50 6.36 7.31
CA LYS A 46 -0.26 6.06 8.53
C LYS A 46 -1.50 5.23 8.20
N ILE A 47 -2.30 5.66 7.22
CA ILE A 47 -3.53 4.97 6.81
C ILE A 47 -3.22 3.55 6.30
N ALA A 48 -2.15 3.38 5.50
CA ALA A 48 -1.75 2.08 5.00
C ALA A 48 -1.32 1.12 6.13
N THR A 49 -0.52 1.62 7.08
CA THR A 49 -0.07 0.87 8.25
C THR A 49 -1.27 0.47 9.13
N ASP A 50 -2.18 1.40 9.43
CA ASP A 50 -3.36 1.17 10.27
C ASP A 50 -4.32 0.12 9.65
N LEU A 51 -4.33 -0.03 8.33
CA LEU A 51 -5.14 -1.03 7.62
C LEU A 51 -4.44 -2.39 7.43
N GLY A 52 -3.22 -2.54 7.94
CA GLY A 52 -2.48 -3.80 7.98
C GLY A 52 -1.68 -4.11 6.73
N ALA A 53 -1.38 -3.11 5.89
CA ALA A 53 -0.41 -3.27 4.81
C ALA A 53 1.03 -3.26 5.35
N THR A 54 1.92 -3.99 4.70
CA THR A 54 3.36 -3.82 4.88
C THR A 54 3.76 -2.51 4.19
N VAL A 55 4.28 -1.52 4.93
CA VAL A 55 4.68 -0.24 4.33
C VAL A 55 6.21 -0.18 4.19
N LEU A 56 6.66 0.04 2.96
CA LEU A 56 8.06 0.33 2.64
C LEU A 56 8.18 1.80 2.29
N ARG A 57 9.12 2.50 2.92
CA ARG A 57 9.38 3.91 2.65
C ARG A 57 10.52 4.07 1.65
N GLU A 58 10.27 4.79 0.57
CA GLU A 58 11.27 5.23 -0.39
C GLU A 58 11.50 6.73 -0.19
N GLU A 59 12.74 7.10 0.17
CA GLU A 59 13.11 8.48 0.46
C GLU A 59 13.30 9.30 -0.83
N LYS A 60 13.76 8.65 -1.90
CA LYS A 60 14.00 9.28 -3.18
C LYS A 60 12.75 9.17 -4.04
N LYS A 61 12.09 10.31 -4.26
CA LYS A 61 10.91 10.37 -5.14
C LYS A 61 11.19 9.75 -6.50
N GLY A 62 10.52 8.62 -6.75
CA GLY A 62 10.41 8.00 -8.06
C GLY A 62 9.33 8.69 -8.91
N TYR A 63 9.10 8.13 -10.09
CA TYR A 63 8.01 8.49 -10.99
C TYR A 63 7.04 7.31 -11.08
N GLY A 64 5.75 7.57 -10.93
CA GLY A 64 4.69 6.56 -10.90
C GLY A 64 3.39 7.20 -10.49
#